data_AF-K1ZWT8-F1
#
_entry.id   AF-K1ZWT8-F1
#
_cell.length_a   1.000
_cell.length_b   1.000
_cell.length_c   1.000
_cell.angle_alpha   90.00
_cell.angle_beta   90.00
_cell.angle_gamma   90.00
#
_symmetry.space_group_name_H-M   'P 1'
#
loop_
_entity.id
_entity.type
_entity.pdbx_description
1 polymer ?
#
loop_
_entity_poly.entity_id
_entity_poly.type
_entity_poly.pdbx_seq_one_letter_code
_entity_poly.pdbx_strand_id
1 'polypeptide(L)'
;MQLAWQQSIITNKVHRVMFDFKNHKAFIEKDVTKSPTAKKVDFELVKLPTSETTWPKTFIIQQFIVEGFDEMRRYAGKSDTSWFYIIPNGMTQQVTINGIDKDDVIAGKPSQFGLVLNPYMAQFKAYDAFQK
;
A
#
# COMPACT_ATOMS: atom_id res chain seq x y z
N MET A 1 -4.71 -4.43 6.31
CA MET A 1 -3.70 -3.54 6.95
C MET A 1 -3.43 -3.90 8.40
N GLN A 2 -4.44 -3.94 9.29
CA GLN A 2 -4.25 -4.26 10.71
C GLN A 2 -3.52 -5.60 10.95
N LEU A 3 -3.85 -6.65 10.17
CA LEU A 3 -3.13 -7.93 10.26
C LEU A 3 -1.63 -7.78 9.96
N ALA A 4 -1.27 -7.05 8.90
CA ALA A 4 0.13 -6.82 8.49
C ALA A 4 0.94 -6.19 9.63
N TRP A 5 0.34 -5.18 10.26
CA TRP A 5 0.89 -4.49 11.41
C TRP A 5 1.11 -5.42 12.60
N GLN A 6 0.08 -6.17 13.01
CA GLN A 6 0.19 -7.14 14.10
C GLN A 6 1.25 -8.22 13.82
N GLN A 7 1.30 -8.74 12.58
CA GLN A 7 2.28 -9.76 12.19
C GLN A 7 3.72 -9.22 12.24
N SER A 8 3.95 -7.96 11.85
CA SER A 8 5.27 -7.34 11.94
C SER A 8 5.81 -7.27 13.37
N ILE A 9 4.92 -6.95 14.32
CA ILE A 9 5.24 -6.88 15.74
C ILE A 9 5.50 -8.28 16.31
N ILE A 10 4.59 -9.24 16.04
CA ILE A 10 4.69 -10.60 16.58
C ILE A 10 5.93 -11.33 16.09
N THR A 11 6.24 -11.20 14.80
CA THR A 11 7.38 -11.91 14.19
C THR A 11 8.71 -11.17 14.36
N ASN A 12 8.66 -9.91 14.81
CA ASN A 12 9.78 -8.98 14.83
C ASN A 12 10.49 -8.86 13.46
N LYS A 13 9.70 -8.85 12.37
CA LYS A 13 10.20 -8.80 10.99
C LYS A 13 9.61 -7.64 10.20
N VAL A 14 10.42 -7.09 9.30
CA VAL A 14 9.93 -6.10 8.32
C VAL A 14 8.91 -6.78 7.42
N HIS A 15 7.78 -6.11 7.23
CA HIS A 15 6.79 -6.49 6.24
C HIS A 15 6.71 -5.42 5.17
N ARG A 16 6.25 -5.79 3.99
CA ARG A 16 5.84 -4.84 2.95
C ARG A 16 4.43 -5.13 2.50
N VAL A 17 3.68 -4.07 2.27
CA VAL A 17 2.34 -4.14 1.67
C VAL A 17 2.50 -3.82 0.21
N MET A 18 2.27 -4.83 -0.62
CA MET A 18 2.33 -4.75 -2.07
C MET A 18 0.99 -4.31 -2.62
N PHE A 19 1.00 -3.38 -3.56
CA PHE A 19 -0.13 -2.97 -4.37
C PHE A 19 0.15 -3.37 -5.81
N ASP A 20 -0.72 -4.20 -6.37
CA ASP A 20 -0.77 -4.55 -7.78
C ASP A 20 -1.94 -3.80 -8.41
N PHE A 21 -1.59 -2.70 -9.09
CA PHE A 21 -2.57 -1.79 -9.70
C PHE A 21 -3.26 -2.40 -10.90
N LYS A 22 -2.59 -3.30 -11.62
CA LYS A 22 -3.13 -3.98 -12.79
C LYS A 22 -4.18 -5.01 -12.40
N ASN A 23 -3.92 -5.78 -11.33
CA ASN A 23 -4.83 -6.82 -10.85
C ASN A 23 -5.80 -6.33 -9.77
N HIS A 24 -5.74 -5.05 -9.38
CA HIS A 24 -6.54 -4.45 -8.32
C HIS A 24 -6.45 -5.23 -6.99
N LYS A 25 -5.21 -5.58 -6.61
CA LYS A 25 -4.92 -6.47 -5.48
C LYS A 25 -3.86 -5.86 -4.57
N ALA A 26 -4.08 -5.95 -3.27
CA ALA A 26 -3.04 -5.70 -2.26
C ALA A 26 -2.75 -6.99 -1.49
N PHE A 27 -1.49 -7.22 -1.16
CA PHE A 27 -1.06 -8.39 -0.41
C PHE A 27 0.17 -8.09 0.44
N ILE A 28 0.43 -8.94 1.42
CA ILE A 28 1.50 -8.73 2.41
C ILE A 28 2.61 -9.73 2.17
N GLU A 29 3.84 -9.24 2.14
CA GLU A 29 5.04 -10.06 2.19
C GLU A 29 5.86 -9.73 3.43
N LYS A 30 6.58 -10.72 3.94
CA LYS A 30 7.47 -10.59 5.10
C LYS A 30 8.91 -10.87 4.71
N ASP A 31 9.83 -10.19 5.37
CA ASP A 31 11.26 -10.40 5.19
C ASP A 31 11.68 -11.80 5.66
N VAL A 32 12.41 -12.52 4.81
CA VAL A 32 12.99 -13.84 5.11
C VAL A 32 14.48 -13.90 4.80
N THR A 33 15.10 -12.73 4.68
CA THR A 33 16.53 -12.59 4.43
C THR A 33 17.32 -13.33 5.51
N LYS A 34 18.12 -14.31 5.10
CA LYS A 34 18.83 -15.23 6.02
C LYS A 34 20.04 -14.60 6.70
N SER A 35 20.56 -13.49 6.15
CA SER A 35 21.75 -12.81 6.67
C SER A 35 21.60 -11.28 6.54
N PRO A 36 21.95 -10.49 7.56
CA PRO A 36 22.02 -9.02 7.45
C PRO A 36 23.02 -8.52 6.40
N THR A 37 23.99 -9.36 6.02
CA THR A 37 25.00 -9.06 4.99
C THR A 37 24.59 -9.49 3.59
N ALA A 38 23.37 -10.04 3.43
CA ALA A 38 22.88 -10.45 2.12
C ALA A 38 22.74 -9.22 1.22
N LYS A 39 23.31 -9.32 0.01
CA LYS A 39 23.19 -8.27 -1.02
C LYS A 39 21.77 -8.12 -1.56
N LYS A 40 20.92 -9.12 -1.32
CA LYS A 40 19.54 -9.14 -1.77
C LYS A 40 18.64 -9.40 -0.57
N VAL A 41 17.62 -8.57 -0.44
CA VAL A 41 16.55 -8.75 0.53
C VAL A 41 15.52 -9.68 -0.10
N ASP A 42 15.20 -10.77 0.60
CA ASP A 42 14.22 -11.76 0.14
C ASP A 42 12.94 -11.61 0.95
N PHE A 43 11.81 -11.62 0.24
CA PHE A 43 10.48 -11.51 0.83
C PHE A 43 9.64 -12.72 0.44
N GLU A 44 8.80 -13.20 1.36
CA GLU A 44 7.83 -14.26 1.09
C GLU A 44 6.40 -13.81 1.43
N LEU A 45 5.43 -14.30 0.67
CA LEU A 45 4.02 -14.03 0.90
C LEU A 45 3.59 -14.54 2.29
N VAL A 46 2.89 -13.68 3.04
CA VAL A 46 2.27 -14.09 4.30
C VAL A 46 1.04 -14.95 3.99
N LYS A 47 1.08 -16.24 4.35
CA LYS A 47 -0.02 -17.19 4.08
C LYS A 47 -1.04 -17.23 5.22
N LEU A 48 -1.77 -16.13 5.42
CA LEU A 48 -2.84 -16.02 6.42
C LEU A 48 -4.17 -15.62 5.77
N PRO A 49 -5.32 -16.05 6.32
CA PRO A 49 -6.60 -15.45 5.96
C PRO A 49 -6.52 -13.93 6.15
N THR A 50 -6.98 -13.13 5.17
CA THR A 50 -6.87 -11.65 5.14
C THR A 50 -5.48 -11.07 4.88
N SER A 51 -4.50 -11.88 4.49
CA SER A 51 -3.19 -11.40 4.02
C SER A 51 -3.24 -10.71 2.66
N GLU A 52 -4.35 -10.87 1.95
CA GLU A 52 -4.62 -10.30 0.64
C GLU A 52 -6.01 -9.65 0.65
N THR A 53 -6.17 -8.62 -0.18
CA THR A 53 -7.44 -7.96 -0.43
C THR A 53 -7.47 -7.47 -1.87
N THR A 54 -8.67 -7.28 -2.41
CA THR A 54 -8.87 -6.70 -3.73
C THR A 54 -9.76 -5.47 -3.61
N TRP A 55 -9.66 -4.57 -4.58
CA TRP A 55 -10.57 -3.43 -4.69
C TRP A 55 -11.32 -3.45 -6.02
N PRO A 56 -12.47 -2.76 -6.11
CA PRO A 56 -13.24 -2.66 -7.34
C PRO A 56 -12.40 -2.15 -8.52
N LYS A 57 -12.69 -2.67 -9.73
CA LYS A 57 -12.04 -2.23 -10.97
C LYS A 57 -12.41 -0.79 -11.37
N THR A 58 -13.50 -0.28 -10.80
CA THR A 58 -14.00 1.08 -11.01
C THR A 58 -13.09 2.11 -10.35
N PHE A 59 -12.40 1.71 -9.27
CA PHE A 59 -11.44 2.54 -8.57
C PHE A 59 -10.11 2.54 -9.32
N ILE A 60 -9.74 3.72 -9.82
CA ILE A 60 -8.47 3.96 -10.50
C ILE A 60 -7.58 4.79 -9.58
N ILE A 61 -6.50 4.16 -9.10
CA ILE A 61 -5.46 4.86 -8.33
C ILE A 61 -4.65 5.71 -9.31
N GLN A 62 -4.62 7.02 -9.07
CA GLN A 62 -3.90 7.99 -9.89
C GLN A 62 -2.53 8.34 -9.30
N GLN A 63 -2.43 8.35 -7.98
CA GLN A 63 -1.19 8.65 -7.27
C GLN A 63 -1.03 7.71 -6.08
N PHE A 64 0.18 7.21 -5.91
CA PHE A 64 0.57 6.41 -4.76
C PHE A 64 1.83 7.04 -4.17
N ILE A 65 1.65 7.88 -3.17
CA ILE A 65 2.70 8.69 -2.58
C ILE A 65 3.20 7.99 -1.33
N VAL A 66 4.50 7.67 -1.27
CA VAL A 66 5.18 7.08 -0.11
C VAL A 66 6.25 8.07 0.34
N GLU A 67 6.18 8.52 1.61
CA GLU A 67 7.13 9.49 2.18
C GLU A 67 7.29 10.77 1.32
N GLY A 68 6.20 11.24 0.73
CA GLY A 68 6.18 12.43 -0.13
C GLY A 68 6.61 12.20 -1.59
N PHE A 69 6.96 10.98 -1.98
CA PHE A 69 7.32 10.63 -3.35
C PHE A 69 6.21 9.83 -4.03
N ASP A 70 5.72 10.31 -5.19
CA ASP A 70 4.76 9.59 -6.02
C ASP A 70 5.44 8.40 -6.72
N GLU A 71 5.33 7.22 -6.11
CA GLU A 71 5.98 5.98 -6.57
C GLU A 71 5.45 5.55 -7.95
N MET A 72 4.21 5.88 -8.31
CA MET A 72 3.69 5.57 -9.66
C MET A 72 4.37 6.41 -10.74
N ARG A 73 4.74 7.66 -10.44
CA ARG A 73 5.47 8.54 -11.37
C ARG A 73 6.98 8.29 -11.35
N ARG A 74 7.52 7.91 -10.20
CA ARG A 74 8.96 7.68 -9.98
C ARG A 74 9.54 6.62 -10.92
N TYR A 75 8.74 5.63 -11.34
CA TYR A 75 9.16 4.56 -12.25
C TYR A 75 8.66 4.74 -13.70
N ALA A 76 8.55 5.99 -14.19
CA ALA A 76 8.24 6.32 -15.59
C ALA A 76 7.03 5.55 -16.17
N GLY A 77 5.99 5.35 -15.36
CA GLY A 77 4.73 4.71 -15.79
C GLY A 77 4.82 3.21 -16.11
N LYS A 78 5.90 2.51 -15.71
CA LYS A 78 6.11 1.08 -16.01
C LYS A 78 5.91 0.13 -14.83
N SER A 79 5.74 0.65 -13.62
CA SER A 79 5.55 -0.21 -12.45
C SER A 79 4.06 -0.42 -12.20
N ASP A 80 3.54 -1.55 -12.67
CA ASP A 80 2.19 -2.05 -12.33
C ASP A 80 2.05 -2.37 -10.84
N THR A 81 3.18 -2.35 -10.10
CA THR A 81 3.23 -2.60 -8.66
C THR A 81 3.94 -1.48 -7.91
N SER A 82 3.53 -1.24 -6.67
CA SER A 82 4.23 -0.38 -5.70
C SER A 82 4.06 -0.95 -4.30
N TRP A 83 4.90 -0.53 -3.36
CA TRP A 83 4.83 -1.04 -2.00
C TRP A 83 5.33 -0.01 -0.98
N PHE A 84 5.00 -0.27 0.27
CA PHE A 84 5.59 0.42 1.42
C PHE A 84 5.86 -0.57 2.54
N TYR A 85 6.74 -0.17 3.45
CA TYR A 85 7.19 -0.98 4.57
C TYR A 85 6.38 -0.75 5.84
N ILE A 86 6.27 -1.84 6.60
CA ILE A 86 5.83 -1.88 7.99
C ILE A 86 7.03 -2.42 8.79
N ILE A 87 7.54 -1.62 9.70
CA ILE A 87 8.68 -1.99 10.53
C ILE A 87 8.22 -2.68 11.82
N PRO A 88 9.06 -3.56 12.41
CA PRO A 88 8.68 -4.40 13.55
C PRO A 88 8.18 -3.65 14.80
N ASN A 89 8.55 -2.38 14.95
CA ASN A 89 8.10 -1.54 16.06
C ASN A 89 6.65 -1.02 15.89
N GLY A 90 5.96 -1.43 14.83
CA GLY A 90 4.60 -1.01 14.54
C GLY A 90 4.50 0.33 13.82
N MET A 91 5.58 0.90 13.30
CA MET A 91 5.46 2.06 12.41
C MET A 91 5.32 1.60 10.96
N THR A 92 4.54 2.34 10.19
CA THR A 92 4.51 2.22 8.73
C THR A 92 5.08 3.48 8.11
N GLN A 93 5.48 3.38 6.85
CA GLN A 93 5.74 4.59 6.07
C GLN A 93 4.46 5.43 5.95
N GLN A 94 4.61 6.74 5.79
CA GLN A 94 3.52 7.63 5.42
C GLN A 94 3.10 7.34 3.98
N VAL A 95 1.82 7.03 3.79
CA VAL A 95 1.27 6.68 2.48
C VAL A 95 0.04 7.51 2.19
N THR A 96 -0.02 8.11 1.00
CA THR A 96 -1.18 8.81 0.48
C THR A 96 -1.58 8.19 -0.86
N ILE A 97 -2.84 7.80 -0.99
CA ILE A 97 -3.40 7.20 -2.21
C ILE A 97 -4.48 8.14 -2.71
N ASN A 98 -4.28 8.71 -3.90
CA ASN A 98 -5.33 9.48 -4.58
C ASN A 98 -5.89 8.65 -5.74
N GLY A 99 -7.21 8.59 -5.83
CA GLY A 99 -7.88 7.83 -6.87
C GLY A 99 -9.23 8.42 -7.24
N ILE A 100 -9.80 7.86 -8.30
CA ILE A 100 -11.14 8.20 -8.77
C ILE A 100 -12.00 6.94 -8.80
N ASP A 101 -13.29 7.09 -8.54
CA ASP A 101 -14.28 6.08 -8.87
C ASP A 101 -14.94 6.44 -10.19
N LYS A 102 -14.84 5.56 -11.19
CA LYS A 102 -15.42 5.77 -12.51
C LYS A 102 -16.94 5.64 -12.54
N ASP A 103 -17.51 4.87 -11.62
CA ASP A 103 -18.95 4.57 -11.63
C ASP A 103 -19.74 5.62 -10.84
N ASP A 104 -19.11 6.27 -9.87
CA ASP A 104 -19.69 7.39 -9.13
C ASP A 104 -19.40 8.71 -9.85
N VAL A 105 -20.42 9.31 -10.48
CA VAL A 105 -20.29 10.55 -11.25
C VAL A 105 -21.03 11.68 -10.55
N ILE A 106 -20.28 12.63 -10.00
CA ILE A 106 -20.79 13.83 -9.33
C ILE A 106 -20.58 15.02 -10.26
N ALA A 107 -21.66 15.72 -10.62
CA ALA A 107 -21.63 16.88 -11.52
C ALA A 107 -20.91 16.62 -12.88
N GLY A 108 -21.10 15.43 -13.44
CA GLY A 108 -20.52 15.04 -14.74
C GLY A 108 -19.03 14.67 -14.71
N LYS A 109 -18.43 14.54 -13.53
CA LYS A 109 -17.04 14.07 -13.35
C LYS A 109 -16.98 12.85 -12.42
N PRO A 110 -16.06 11.91 -12.66
CA PRO A 110 -15.78 10.82 -11.71
C PRO A 110 -15.47 11.37 -10.32
N SER A 111 -16.06 10.75 -9.31
CA SER A 111 -15.87 11.05 -7.90
C SER A 111 -14.41 10.84 -7.52
N GLN A 112 -13.85 11.77 -6.74
CA GLN A 112 -12.45 11.74 -6.32
C GLN A 112 -12.36 11.30 -4.86
N PHE A 113 -11.34 10.51 -4.54
CA PHE A 113 -11.04 10.14 -3.17
C PHE A 113 -9.55 10.25 -2.87
N GLY A 114 -9.24 10.61 -1.63
CA GLY A 114 -7.90 10.54 -1.06
C GLY A 114 -7.90 9.62 0.17
N LEU A 115 -6.94 8.73 0.27
CA LEU A 115 -6.70 7.90 1.44
C LEU A 115 -5.34 8.24 2.02
N VAL A 116 -5.28 8.60 3.30
CA VAL A 116 -4.01 8.85 4.00
C VAL A 116 -3.84 7.81 5.09
N LEU A 117 -2.72 7.10 5.05
CA LEU A 117 -2.33 6.12 6.06
C LEU A 117 -1.75 6.84 7.27
N ASN A 118 -2.34 6.60 8.45
CA ASN A 118 -1.73 6.99 9.71
C ASN A 118 -0.56 6.03 10.02
N PRO A 119 0.69 6.53 10.09
CA PRO A 119 1.89 5.70 10.26
C PRO A 119 1.97 5.00 11.62
N TYR A 120 1.25 5.48 12.63
CA TYR A 120 1.26 4.92 13.99
C TYR A 120 0.21 3.84 14.20
N MET A 121 -0.90 3.91 13.46
CA MET A 121 -2.05 3.02 13.64
C MET A 121 -2.24 2.06 12.47
N ALA A 122 -1.49 2.22 11.37
CA ALA A 122 -1.67 1.48 10.12
C ALA A 122 -3.13 1.50 9.61
N GLN A 123 -3.84 2.61 9.86
CA GLN A 123 -5.23 2.83 9.46
C GLN A 123 -5.33 3.93 8.43
N PHE A 124 -6.10 3.69 7.36
CA PHE A 124 -6.39 4.70 6.36
C PHE A 124 -7.55 5.57 6.81
N LYS A 125 -7.40 6.88 6.59
CA LYS A 125 -8.48 7.85 6.70
C LYS A 125 -8.85 8.34 5.30
N ALA A 126 -10.14 8.28 4.98
CA ALA A 126 -10.67 8.77 3.72
C ALA A 126 -10.92 10.27 3.76
N TYR A 127 -10.73 10.90 2.60
CA TYR A 127 -10.96 12.30 2.32
C TYR A 127 -11.67 12.42 0.97
N ASP A 128 -12.62 13.34 0.87
CA ASP A 128 -13.40 13.60 -0.35
C ASP A 128 -12.60 14.38 -1.43
N ALA A 129 -11.32 14.63 -1.19
CA ALA A 129 -10.44 15.38 -2.07
C ALA A 129 -9.01 14.81 -2.06
N PHE A 130 -8.29 15.02 -3.17
CA PHE A 130 -6.89 14.60 -3.29
C PHE A 130 -6.01 15.25 -2.22
N GLN A 131 -5.12 14.44 -1.66
CA GLN A 131 -4.16 14.86 -0.65
C GLN A 131 -2.77 14.98 -1.27
N LYS A 132 -2.01 16.01 -0.89
CA LYS A 132 -0.65 16.28 -1.40
C LYS A 132 0.42 15.83 -0.42
#